data_AF-A0A356TNJ1-F1
#
_entry.id   AF-A0A356TNJ1-F1
#
_cell.length_a   1.000
_cell.length_b   1.000
_cell.length_c   1.000
_cell.angle_alpha   90.00
_cell.angle_beta   90.00
_cell.angle_gamma   90.00
#
_symmetry.space_group_name_H-M   'P 1'
#
loop_
_entity.id
_entity.type
_entity.pdbx_description
1 polymer ?
#
loop_
_entity_poly.entity_id
_entity_poly.type
_entity_poly.pdbx_seq_one_letter_code
_entity_poly.pdbx_strand_id
1 'polypeptide(L)'
;ERPLLVAPEECRENDAVRAWIEAHVGEGQPIGEARFFDLRESMQNGGGPACLRLRVVLTAEERAAVSPWIDDVHDALVAWVKRHYRDRLSADDLADPQLLDESRTALDALTQLLGLGSVYPFQQNR
;
A
#
# COMPACT_ATOMS: atom_id res chain seq x y z
N GLU A 1 12.56 4.13 -22.44
CA GLU A 1 12.91 4.63 -21.09
C GLU A 1 13.62 3.52 -20.32
N ARG A 2 14.51 3.88 -19.39
CA ARG A 2 15.17 2.89 -18.51
C ARG A 2 14.33 2.65 -17.27
N PRO A 3 14.35 1.44 -16.69
CA PRO A 3 13.53 1.12 -15.52
C PRO A 3 13.92 1.94 -14.29
N LEU A 4 12.91 2.18 -13.45
CA LEU A 4 13.01 2.77 -12.12
C LEU A 4 13.12 1.65 -11.08
N LEU A 5 14.13 1.70 -10.22
CA LEU A 5 14.21 0.87 -9.02
C LEU A 5 13.44 1.54 -7.88
N VAL A 6 12.36 0.89 -7.43
CA VAL A 6 11.66 1.28 -6.20
C VAL A 6 12.19 0.43 -5.04
N ALA A 7 12.85 1.06 -4.08
CA ALA A 7 13.51 0.40 -2.96
C ALA A 7 13.01 0.95 -1.60
N PRO A 8 13.08 0.16 -0.52
CA PRO A 8 12.81 0.66 0.81
C PRO A 8 13.99 1.50 1.33
N GLU A 9 13.72 2.37 2.29
CA GLU A 9 14.69 3.29 2.89
C GLU A 9 15.93 2.57 3.48
N GLU A 10 15.75 1.36 4.00
CA GLU A 10 16.79 0.49 4.55
C GLU A 10 17.89 0.15 3.52
N CYS A 11 17.57 0.18 2.22
CA CYS A 11 18.58 0.02 1.16
C CYS A 11 19.53 1.22 1.06
N ARG A 12 19.08 2.43 1.43
CA ARG A 12 19.91 3.64 1.50
C ARG A 12 20.73 3.68 2.79
N GLU A 13 20.19 3.15 3.88
CA GLU A 13 20.86 3.10 5.18
C GLU A 13 21.98 2.04 5.25
N ASN A 14 21.86 0.95 4.49
CA ASN A 14 22.91 -0.06 4.40
C ASN A 14 24.01 0.37 3.42
N ASP A 15 25.22 0.65 3.93
CA ASP A 15 26.35 1.16 3.14
C ASP A 15 26.72 0.29 1.94
N ALA A 16 26.73 -1.04 2.10
CA ALA A 16 27.09 -1.96 1.03
C ALA A 16 26.03 -1.97 -0.09
N VAL A 17 24.75 -1.93 0.29
CA VAL A 17 23.63 -1.88 -0.65
C VAL A 17 23.58 -0.53 -1.36
N ARG A 18 23.74 0.57 -0.62
CA ARG A 18 23.77 1.93 -1.18
C ARG A 18 24.88 2.07 -2.22
N ALA A 19 26.11 1.67 -1.87
CA ALA A 19 27.24 1.73 -2.79
C ALA A 19 26.99 0.89 -4.06
N TRP A 20 26.35 -0.27 -3.93
CA TRP A 20 25.97 -1.08 -5.08
C TRP A 20 24.94 -0.37 -5.97
N ILE A 21 23.88 0.21 -5.38
CA ILE A 21 22.85 0.95 -6.13
C ILE A 21 23.47 2.13 -6.87
N GLU A 22 24.31 2.93 -6.20
CA GLU A 22 24.99 4.09 -6.80
C GLU A 22 25.90 3.68 -7.97
N ALA A 23 26.52 2.51 -7.93
CA ALA A 23 27.36 2.01 -9.01
C ALA A 23 26.57 1.47 -10.23
N HIS A 24 25.31 1.08 -10.06
CA HIS A 24 24.51 0.38 -11.07
C HIS A 24 23.24 1.14 -11.51
N VAL A 25 23.09 2.39 -11.08
CA VAL A 25 21.96 3.26 -11.40
C VAL A 25 22.49 4.58 -11.95
N GLY A 26 21.90 5.07 -13.04
CA GLY A 26 22.28 6.35 -13.66
C GLY A 26 22.77 6.17 -15.10
N GLU A 27 23.37 7.20 -15.69
CA GLU A 27 23.82 7.18 -17.09
C GLU A 27 24.76 6.01 -17.41
N GLY A 28 24.57 5.38 -18.58
CA GLY A 28 25.34 4.19 -18.99
C GLY A 28 24.97 2.88 -18.27
N GLN A 29 24.13 2.93 -17.23
CA GLN A 29 23.68 1.74 -16.49
C GLN A 29 22.33 1.18 -16.97
N PRO A 30 22.03 -0.11 -16.68
CA PRO A 30 20.74 -0.72 -17.02
C PRO A 30 19.54 -0.10 -16.29
N ILE A 31 19.74 0.40 -15.07
CA ILE A 31 18.70 1.05 -14.26
C ILE A 31 18.86 2.57 -14.40
N GLY A 32 17.78 3.26 -14.74
CA GLY A 32 17.81 4.70 -15.00
C GLY A 32 17.88 5.53 -13.73
N GLU A 33 17.14 5.11 -12.70
CA GLU A 33 16.94 5.86 -11.46
C GLU A 33 16.58 4.90 -10.31
N ALA A 34 16.86 5.32 -9.07
CA ALA A 34 16.38 4.66 -7.86
C ALA A 34 15.56 5.65 -7.02
N ARG A 35 14.39 5.20 -6.53
CA ARG A 35 13.51 5.92 -5.61
C ARG A 35 13.34 5.12 -4.34
N PHE A 36 13.62 5.78 -3.21
CA PHE A 36 13.53 5.20 -1.88
C PHE A 36 12.25 5.66 -1.19
N PHE A 37 11.58 4.73 -0.51
CA PHE A 37 10.34 5.00 0.23
C PHE A 37 10.44 4.48 1.66
N ASP A 38 9.95 5.28 2.60
CA ASP A 38 9.78 4.87 3.99
C ASP A 38 8.54 3.96 4.11
N LEU A 39 8.80 2.68 4.36
CA LEU A 39 7.79 1.63 4.54
C LEU A 39 8.02 0.88 5.86
N ARG A 40 8.58 1.54 6.87
CA ARG A 40 9.04 0.92 8.13
C ARG A 40 8.03 -0.04 8.75
N GLU A 41 6.75 0.35 8.81
CA GLU A 41 5.68 -0.49 9.37
C GLU A 41 5.52 -1.84 8.63
N SER A 42 5.65 -1.83 7.30
CA SER A 42 5.57 -3.06 6.50
C SER A 42 6.88 -3.85 6.55
N MET A 43 8.01 -3.15 6.48
CA MET A 43 9.35 -3.73 6.54
C MET A 43 9.60 -4.47 7.87
N GLN A 44 9.09 -3.96 8.99
CA GLN A 44 9.15 -4.63 10.30
C GLN A 44 8.42 -5.99 10.31
N ASN A 45 7.45 -6.18 9.42
CA ASN A 45 6.76 -7.45 9.18
C ASN A 45 7.26 -8.19 7.93
N GLY A 46 8.42 -7.80 7.37
CA GLY A 46 9.05 -8.44 6.21
C GLY A 46 8.45 -8.08 4.85
N GLY A 47 7.62 -7.03 4.77
CA GLY A 47 7.00 -6.57 3.53
C GLY A 47 7.73 -5.38 2.90
N GLY A 48 8.49 -5.63 1.83
CA GLY A 48 9.09 -4.56 1.03
C GLY A 48 8.14 -3.97 -0.03
N PRO A 49 8.58 -2.97 -0.83
CA PRO A 49 7.76 -2.33 -1.86
C PRO A 49 7.14 -3.32 -2.86
N ALA A 50 7.88 -4.38 -3.23
CA ALA A 50 7.39 -5.39 -4.15
C ALA A 50 6.32 -6.32 -3.54
N CYS A 51 6.31 -6.47 -2.21
CA CYS A 51 5.35 -7.31 -1.48
C CYS A 51 3.98 -6.64 -1.38
N LEU A 52 3.93 -5.30 -1.37
CA LEU A 52 2.71 -4.51 -1.25
C LEU A 52 1.93 -4.32 -2.56
N ARG A 53 2.35 -4.96 -3.66
CA ARG A 53 1.76 -4.73 -4.98
C ARG A 53 1.61 -5.98 -5.84
N LEU A 54 0.46 -6.12 -6.46
CA LEU A 54 0.18 -7.11 -7.50
C LEU A 54 0.31 -6.45 -8.87
N ARG A 55 1.18 -6.99 -9.74
CA ARG A 55 1.28 -6.53 -11.13
C ARG A 55 0.23 -7.23 -11.97
N VAL A 56 -0.65 -6.46 -12.59
CA VAL A 56 -1.68 -6.95 -13.52
C VAL A 56 -1.49 -6.23 -14.85
N VAL A 57 -1.25 -6.99 -15.92
CA VAL A 57 -1.16 -6.45 -17.28
C VAL A 57 -2.57 -6.35 -17.83
N LEU A 58 -2.95 -5.16 -18.31
CA LEU A 58 -4.28 -4.87 -18.84
C LEU A 58 -4.14 -4.21 -20.21
N THR A 59 -5.02 -4.59 -21.13
CA THR A 59 -5.30 -3.84 -22.35
C THR A 59 -6.03 -2.53 -22.03
N ALA A 60 -6.17 -1.64 -23.01
CA ALA A 60 -6.89 -0.38 -22.81
C ALA A 60 -8.38 -0.61 -22.45
N GLU A 61 -9.02 -1.61 -23.05
CA GLU A 61 -10.41 -1.98 -22.76
C GLU A 61 -10.56 -2.53 -21.34
N GLU A 62 -9.70 -3.47 -20.94
CA GLU A 62 -9.71 -4.00 -19.57
C GLU A 62 -9.40 -2.92 -18.53
N ARG A 63 -8.48 -1.99 -18.85
CA ARG A 63 -8.17 -0.84 -17.99
C ARG A 63 -9.40 0.05 -17.80
N ALA A 64 -10.18 0.28 -18.85
CA ALA A 64 -11.40 1.08 -18.77
C ALA A 64 -12.52 0.37 -17.98
N ALA A 65 -12.48 -0.96 -17.88
CA ALA A 65 -13.42 -1.76 -17.09
C ALA A 65 -13.08 -1.80 -15.59
N VAL A 66 -11.89 -1.36 -15.18
CA VAL A 66 -11.47 -1.29 -13.77
C VAL A 66 -11.80 0.09 -13.19
N SER A 67 -12.52 0.11 -12.06
CA SER A 67 -12.84 1.32 -11.30
C SER A 67 -13.05 0.97 -9.82
N PRO A 68 -12.66 1.86 -8.87
CA PRO A 68 -11.98 3.14 -9.09
C PRO A 68 -10.45 2.99 -9.28
N TRP A 69 -9.80 3.97 -9.91
CA TRP A 69 -8.34 4.09 -9.90
C TRP A 69 -7.87 4.85 -8.66
N ILE A 70 -6.66 4.55 -8.18
CA ILE A 70 -6.15 5.15 -6.95
C ILE A 70 -6.10 6.68 -7.02
N ASP A 71 -5.77 7.24 -8.18
CA ASP A 71 -5.71 8.69 -8.38
C ASP A 71 -7.09 9.36 -8.19
N ASP A 72 -8.17 8.64 -8.44
CA ASP A 72 -9.54 9.15 -8.30
C ASP A 72 -10.00 9.18 -6.83
N VAL A 73 -9.42 8.33 -5.99
CA VAL A 73 -9.89 8.12 -4.60
C VAL A 73 -8.81 8.37 -3.53
N HIS A 74 -7.60 8.77 -3.93
CA HIS A 74 -6.45 8.92 -3.02
C HIS A 74 -6.77 9.78 -1.80
N ASP A 75 -7.26 11.00 -2.01
CA ASP A 75 -7.52 11.94 -0.91
C ASP A 75 -8.66 11.46 0.00
N ALA A 76 -9.66 10.79 -0.59
CA ALA A 76 -10.75 10.18 0.16
C ALA A 76 -10.25 9.01 1.01
N LEU A 77 -9.34 8.19 0.49
CA LEU A 77 -8.69 7.11 1.25
C LEU A 77 -7.83 7.66 2.39
N VAL A 78 -7.05 8.72 2.16
CA VAL A 78 -6.27 9.38 3.21
C VAL A 78 -7.18 9.93 4.32
N ALA A 79 -8.29 10.56 3.95
CA ALA A 79 -9.27 11.05 4.92
C ALA A 79 -9.94 9.89 5.68
N TRP A 80 -10.27 8.80 5.00
CA TRP A 80 -10.80 7.59 5.61
C TRP A 80 -9.81 6.98 6.63
N VAL A 81 -8.53 6.84 6.27
CA VAL A 81 -7.48 6.37 7.19
C VAL A 81 -7.42 7.27 8.43
N LYS A 82 -7.31 8.59 8.24
CA LYS A 82 -7.24 9.57 9.35
C LYS A 82 -8.44 9.52 10.29
N ARG A 83 -9.61 9.14 9.78
CA ARG A 83 -10.84 9.04 10.57
C ARG A 83 -10.93 7.75 11.37
N HIS A 84 -10.41 6.65 10.83
CA HIS A 84 -10.71 5.31 11.33
C HIS A 84 -9.54 4.59 12.00
N TYR A 85 -8.30 4.96 11.70
CA TYR A 85 -7.13 4.26 12.23
C TYR A 85 -6.69 4.85 13.56
N ARG A 86 -6.36 3.96 14.51
CA ARG A 86 -5.61 4.33 15.71
C ARG A 86 -4.16 4.64 15.32
N ASP A 87 -3.54 5.58 16.02
CA ASP A 87 -2.11 5.89 15.87
C ASP A 87 -1.20 4.90 16.60
N ARG A 88 -1.77 4.09 17.50
CA ARG A 88 -1.11 3.01 18.23
C ARG A 88 -2.04 1.80 18.37
N LEU A 89 -1.48 0.62 18.19
CA LEU A 89 -2.15 -0.65 18.44
C LEU A 89 -1.16 -1.66 19.02
N SER A 90 -1.59 -2.41 20.02
CA SER A 90 -0.85 -3.51 20.64
C SER A 90 -1.68 -4.79 20.62
N ALA A 91 -1.06 -5.92 20.98
CA ALA A 91 -1.75 -7.21 21.02
C ALA A 91 -2.90 -7.22 22.05
N ASP A 92 -2.76 -6.51 23.16
CA ASP A 92 -3.79 -6.44 24.21
C ASP A 92 -5.04 -5.67 23.74
N ASP A 93 -4.85 -4.68 22.85
CA ASP A 93 -5.95 -3.91 22.27
C ASP A 93 -6.85 -4.78 21.36
N LEU A 94 -6.38 -5.95 20.92
CA LEU A 94 -7.20 -6.88 20.14
C LEU A 94 -8.36 -7.48 20.96
N ALA A 95 -8.28 -7.43 22.30
CA ALA A 95 -9.36 -7.84 23.18
C ALA A 95 -10.41 -6.75 23.41
N ASP A 96 -10.16 -5.51 22.98
CA ASP A 96 -11.10 -4.40 23.10
C ASP A 96 -12.29 -4.58 22.13
N PRO A 97 -13.53 -4.78 22.62
CA PRO A 97 -14.69 -4.91 21.75
C PRO A 97 -14.93 -3.66 20.90
N GLN A 98 -14.49 -2.48 21.34
CA GLN A 98 -14.63 -1.25 20.55
C GLN A 98 -13.81 -1.30 19.26
N LEU A 99 -12.64 -1.96 19.26
CA LEU A 99 -11.82 -2.14 18.05
C LEU A 99 -12.58 -2.92 16.97
N LEU A 100 -13.41 -3.90 17.36
CA LEU A 100 -14.23 -4.66 16.42
C LEU A 100 -15.28 -3.78 15.73
N ASP A 101 -15.99 -2.96 16.52
CA ASP A 101 -17.03 -2.06 16.00
C ASP A 101 -16.41 -0.96 15.11
N GLU A 102 -15.27 -0.39 15.52
CA GLU A 102 -14.48 0.54 14.73
C GLU A 102 -14.04 -0.07 13.39
N SER A 103 -13.52 -1.30 13.42
CA SER A 103 -13.05 -2.01 12.22
C SER A 103 -14.19 -2.29 11.25
N ARG A 104 -15.34 -2.77 11.75
CA ARG A 104 -16.53 -3.02 10.91
C ARG A 104 -17.07 -1.73 10.31
N THR A 105 -17.15 -0.66 11.09
CA THR A 105 -17.57 0.66 10.62
C THR A 105 -16.62 1.20 9.54
N ALA A 106 -15.31 1.05 9.74
CA ALA A 106 -14.30 1.46 8.78
C ALA A 106 -14.43 0.69 7.47
N LEU A 107 -14.51 -0.64 7.54
CA LEU A 107 -14.64 -1.51 6.36
C LEU A 107 -15.92 -1.24 5.59
N ASP A 108 -17.04 -1.00 6.28
CA ASP A 108 -18.31 -0.65 5.62
C ASP A 108 -18.19 0.66 4.84
N ALA A 109 -17.64 1.70 5.47
CA ALA A 109 -17.35 2.97 4.80
C ALA A 109 -16.38 2.82 3.63
N LEU A 110 -15.37 1.96 3.74
CA LEU A 110 -14.39 1.71 2.67
C LEU A 110 -15.05 1.05 1.45
N THR A 111 -15.91 0.05 1.67
CA THR A 111 -16.61 -0.60 0.56
C THR A 111 -17.57 0.33 -0.17
N GLN A 112 -18.16 1.29 0.53
CA GLN A 112 -19.00 2.33 -0.07
C GLN A 112 -18.14 3.31 -0.88
N LEU A 113 -17.01 3.75 -0.33
CA LEU A 113 -16.04 4.63 -1.00
C LEU A 113 -15.50 4.00 -2.29
N LEU A 114 -15.22 2.70 -2.27
CA LEU A 114 -14.69 1.95 -3.41
C LEU A 114 -15.77 1.35 -4.32
N GLY A 115 -17.06 1.50 -4.00
CA GLY A 115 -18.16 0.97 -4.82
C GLY A 115 -18.21 -0.56 -4.91
N LEU A 116 -17.73 -1.28 -3.89
CA LEU A 116 -17.57 -2.74 -3.92
C LEU A 116 -18.85 -3.50 -3.51
N GLY A 117 -19.80 -2.83 -2.87
CA GLY A 117 -20.96 -3.49 -2.24
C GLY A 117 -20.56 -4.35 -1.03
N SER A 118 -21.45 -5.26 -0.62
CA SER A 118 -21.27 -6.11 0.58
C SER A 118 -20.32 -7.30 0.35
N VAL A 119 -19.02 -7.03 0.29
CA VAL A 119 -17.99 -8.06 0.05
C VAL A 119 -17.52 -8.76 1.33
N TYR A 120 -17.65 -8.12 2.50
CA TYR A 120 -17.24 -8.72 3.77
C TYR A 120 -18.36 -9.56 4.39
N PRO A 121 -18.03 -10.67 5.09
CA PRO A 121 -19.05 -11.54 5.70
C PRO A 121 -19.99 -10.82 6.67
N PHE A 122 -19.51 -9.84 7.45
CA PHE A 122 -20.36 -9.11 8.42
C PHE A 122 -21.40 -8.19 7.75
N GLN A 123 -21.23 -7.88 6.45
CA GLN A 123 -22.16 -7.07 5.66
C GLN A 123 -23.24 -7.91 4.98
N GLN A 124 -23.13 -9.24 5.09
CA GLN A 124 -24.04 -10.18 4.45
C GLN A 124 -24.99 -10.74 5.50
N ASN A 125 -26.29 -10.77 5.20
CA ASN A 125 -27.33 -11.31 6.08
C ASN A 125 -27.36 -12.86 6.09
N ARG A 126 -26.20 -13.50 6.23
CA ARG A 126 -26.08 -14.97 6.27
C ARG A 126 -26.03 -15.48 7.70
#